data_AF-A0A9E2R3Q9-F1
#
_entry.id   AF-A0A9E2R3Q9-F1
#
_cell.length_a   1.000
_cell.length_b   1.000
_cell.length_c   1.000
_cell.angle_alpha   90.00
_cell.angle_beta   90.00
_cell.angle_gamma   90.00
#
_symmetry.space_group_name_H-M   'P 1'
#
loop_
_entity.id
_entity.type
_entity.pdbx_description
1 polymer ?
#
loop_
_entity_poly.entity_id
_entity_poly.type
_entity_poly.pdbx_seq_one_letter_code
_entity_poly.pdbx_strand_id
1 'polypeptide(L)'
;MKTLLTLGKQPGLPAALRAVLDPERYRVIWQEALDLDPCWHRESFDACVVDADLTDIAPIRLLEKLRRQAPDCPILVYASLKQWEWEEEAYLLGVTQILTKPVRGRLLNAVLDRLCQSAERTAPAPILASPSRPSDSTPPEPARAPVRTLEVLRDFSGILTHSLCSEALLRQFLLLLREILGVNRAAIFLRAPPCPLGVPPGPPEDRRLRAAGAQGINPGLLEHFELSLESGIGGFVHRQGRILRRASDEARADREMQKEFELLGTQVA
;
A
#
# COMPACT_ATOMS: atom_id res chain seq x y z
N MET A 1 32.78 -13.27 4.39
CA MET A 1 31.95 -14.40 3.92
C MET A 1 30.67 -14.38 4.73
N LYS A 2 29.50 -14.40 4.09
CA LYS A 2 28.20 -14.35 4.77
C LYS A 2 27.70 -15.75 5.07
N THR A 3 27.20 -16.00 6.27
CA THR A 3 26.74 -17.33 6.69
C THR A 3 25.21 -17.40 6.57
N LEU A 4 24.73 -18.29 5.70
CA LEU A 4 23.32 -18.54 5.46
C LEU A 4 22.91 -19.83 6.15
N LEU A 5 21.97 -19.73 7.10
CA LEU A 5 21.34 -20.90 7.70
C LEU A 5 20.13 -21.31 6.88
N THR A 6 20.03 -22.59 6.52
CA THR A 6 18.90 -23.16 5.79
C THR A 6 18.20 -24.19 6.66
N LEU A 7 16.93 -23.93 6.96
CA LEU A 7 16.05 -24.81 7.74
C LEU A 7 15.04 -25.45 6.81
N GLY A 8 14.90 -26.76 6.81
CA GLY A 8 13.94 -27.41 5.93
C GLY A 8 13.87 -28.91 6.11
N LYS A 9 12.69 -29.48 5.84
CA LYS A 9 12.46 -30.93 5.88
C LYS A 9 13.16 -31.70 4.75
N GLN A 10 13.47 -31.01 3.64
CA GLN A 10 14.09 -31.65 2.48
C GLN A 10 15.52 -31.13 2.28
N PRO A 11 16.51 -32.03 2.09
CA PRO A 11 17.91 -31.66 1.85
C PRO A 11 18.14 -31.11 0.43
N GLY A 12 17.10 -31.00 -0.41
CA GLY A 12 17.20 -30.46 -1.77
C GLY A 12 17.46 -28.95 -1.82
N LEU A 13 16.94 -28.19 -0.84
CA LEU A 13 17.10 -26.74 -0.78
C LEU A 13 18.57 -26.28 -0.63
N PRO A 14 19.38 -26.80 0.32
CA PRO A 14 20.78 -26.39 0.44
C PRO A 14 21.60 -26.77 -0.79
N ALA A 15 21.28 -27.87 -1.49
CA ALA A 15 21.94 -28.25 -2.74
C ALA A 15 21.60 -27.26 -3.87
N ALA A 16 20.31 -26.88 -4.00
CA ALA A 16 19.87 -25.88 -4.96
C ALA A 16 20.46 -24.49 -4.67
N LEU A 17 20.54 -24.11 -3.40
CA LEU A 17 21.17 -22.87 -2.98
C LEU A 17 22.67 -22.85 -3.29
N ARG A 18 23.41 -23.92 -3.00
CA ARG A 18 24.84 -24.02 -3.35
C ARG A 18 25.09 -24.01 -4.86
N ALA A 19 24.16 -24.50 -5.67
CA ALA A 19 24.27 -24.45 -7.13
C ALA A 19 24.02 -23.04 -7.71
N VAL A 20 23.31 -22.20 -6.96
CA VAL A 20 22.85 -20.87 -7.41
C VAL A 20 23.66 -19.73 -6.78
N LEU A 21 24.14 -19.93 -5.57
CA LEU A 21 24.90 -18.96 -4.79
C LEU A 21 26.40 -19.09 -5.06
N ASP A 22 27.09 -17.96 -5.04
CA ASP A 22 28.54 -17.90 -5.15
C ASP A 22 29.19 -18.44 -3.86
N PRO A 23 29.96 -19.55 -3.94
CA PRO A 23 30.60 -20.16 -2.76
C PRO A 23 31.65 -19.27 -2.09
N GLU A 24 32.19 -18.27 -2.79
CA GLU A 24 33.13 -17.30 -2.20
C GLU A 24 32.42 -16.27 -1.31
N ARG A 25 31.13 -16.02 -1.57
CA ARG A 25 30.34 -15.00 -0.86
C ARG A 25 29.49 -15.58 0.24
N TYR A 26 28.96 -16.78 0.04
CA TYR A 26 27.96 -17.40 0.92
C TYR A 26 28.36 -18.78 1.41
N ARG A 27 28.42 -18.95 2.74
CA ARG A 27 28.56 -20.26 3.41
C ARG A 27 27.17 -20.77 3.77
N VAL A 28 26.70 -21.81 3.10
CA VAL A 28 25.36 -22.40 3.33
C VAL A 28 25.45 -23.55 4.33
N ILE A 29 24.82 -23.37 5.50
CA ILE A 29 24.67 -24.38 6.55
C ILE A 29 23.24 -24.90 6.50
N TRP A 30 23.06 -26.23 6.59
CA TRP A 30 21.75 -26.86 6.58
C TRP A 30 21.48 -27.54 7.92
N GLN A 31 20.25 -27.43 8.39
CA GLN A 31 19.78 -28.09 9.59
C GLN A 31 18.34 -28.57 9.40
N GLU A 32 18.09 -29.82 9.78
CA GLU A 32 16.75 -30.39 9.82
C GLU A 32 15.97 -29.77 10.99
N ALA A 33 14.68 -29.51 10.77
CA ALA A 33 13.85 -28.62 11.58
C ALA A 33 14.14 -28.64 13.10
N LEU A 34 14.65 -27.50 13.58
CA LEU A 34 14.62 -26.99 14.95
C LEU A 34 15.18 -27.87 16.10
N ASP A 35 16.11 -28.79 15.86
CA ASP A 35 17.04 -29.25 16.92
C ASP A 35 18.14 -28.20 17.12
N LEU A 36 17.75 -27.02 17.62
CA LEU A 36 18.63 -25.86 17.82
C LEU A 36 19.42 -26.01 19.12
N ASP A 37 20.26 -27.03 19.15
CA ASP A 37 21.39 -27.17 20.07
C ASP A 37 22.61 -26.36 19.50
N PRO A 38 23.72 -26.17 20.25
CA PRO A 38 24.41 -24.89 20.58
C PRO A 38 25.05 -24.08 19.45
N CYS A 39 24.79 -24.39 18.18
CA CYS A 39 25.33 -23.71 17.00
C CYS A 39 24.99 -22.21 16.95
N TRP A 40 23.83 -21.82 17.49
CA TRP A 40 23.37 -20.43 17.54
C TRP A 40 24.22 -19.53 18.43
N HIS A 41 24.93 -20.09 19.41
CA HIS A 41 25.73 -19.30 20.35
C HIS A 41 27.14 -18.95 19.85
N ARG A 42 27.63 -19.58 18.77
CA ARG A 42 29.01 -19.39 18.29
C ARG A 42 29.15 -18.74 16.91
N GLU A 43 28.16 -18.85 16.03
CA GLU A 43 28.23 -18.27 14.69
C GLU A 43 27.09 -17.26 14.50
N SER A 44 27.42 -15.99 14.27
CA SER A 44 26.47 -14.97 13.85
C SER A 44 25.99 -15.27 12.43
N PHE A 45 24.74 -15.69 12.27
CA PHE A 45 24.14 -15.89 10.95
C PHE A 45 23.70 -14.56 10.35
N ASP A 46 24.06 -14.30 9.10
CA ASP A 46 23.70 -13.07 8.39
C ASP A 46 22.28 -13.11 7.82
N ALA A 47 21.78 -14.30 7.51
CA ALA A 47 20.39 -14.53 7.13
C ALA A 47 19.98 -16.00 7.32
N CYS A 48 18.69 -16.21 7.56
CA CYS A 48 18.08 -17.53 7.67
C CYS A 48 17.04 -17.76 6.56
N VAL A 49 17.11 -18.91 5.89
CA VAL A 49 16.15 -19.35 4.88
C VAL A 49 15.39 -20.55 5.41
N VAL A 50 14.06 -20.43 5.48
CA VAL A 50 13.16 -21.45 6.02
C VAL A 50 12.35 -22.06 4.88
N ASP A 51 12.57 -23.33 4.59
CA ASP A 51 11.75 -24.14 3.69
C ASP A 51 10.52 -24.69 4.44
N ALA A 52 9.39 -24.01 4.29
CA ALA A 52 8.12 -24.42 4.87
C ALA A 52 6.95 -23.88 4.03
N ASP A 53 5.94 -24.73 3.80
CA ASP A 53 4.68 -24.33 3.17
C ASP A 53 3.78 -23.63 4.20
N LEU A 54 3.28 -22.44 3.89
CA LEU A 54 2.44 -21.63 4.78
C LEU A 54 0.96 -22.04 4.65
N THR A 55 0.66 -23.30 4.98
CA THR A 55 -0.70 -23.88 4.90
C THR A 55 -1.28 -24.26 6.25
N ASP A 56 -0.47 -24.24 7.31
CA ASP A 56 -0.86 -24.60 8.66
C ASP A 56 -0.07 -23.78 9.70
N ILE A 57 -0.36 -24.03 10.98
CA ILE A 57 0.27 -23.30 12.10
C ILE A 57 1.71 -23.76 12.40
N ALA A 58 2.15 -24.91 11.88
CA ALA A 58 3.46 -25.47 12.20
C ALA A 58 4.65 -24.57 11.76
N PRO A 59 4.67 -24.00 10.53
CA PRO A 59 5.64 -22.99 10.11
C PRO A 59 5.65 -21.74 10.99
N ILE A 60 4.49 -21.27 11.43
CA ILE A 60 4.38 -20.08 12.30
C ILE A 60 5.05 -20.35 13.64
N ARG A 61 4.79 -21.51 14.26
CA ARG A 61 5.47 -21.91 15.50
C ARG A 61 6.98 -22.06 15.33
N LEU A 62 7.45 -22.47 14.15
CA LEU A 62 8.87 -22.53 13.82
C LEU A 62 9.47 -21.11 13.79
N LEU A 63 8.80 -20.18 13.12
CA LEU A 63 9.21 -18.78 13.02
C LEU A 63 9.23 -18.08 14.38
N GLU A 64 8.23 -18.31 15.24
CA GLU A 64 8.20 -17.79 16.61
C GLU A 64 9.42 -18.23 17.42
N LYS A 65 9.76 -19.53 17.36
CA LYS A 65 10.93 -20.06 18.09
C LYS A 65 12.23 -19.47 17.55
N LEU A 66 12.35 -19.33 16.23
CA LEU A 66 13.51 -18.75 15.58
C LEU A 66 13.69 -17.28 15.99
N ARG A 67 12.60 -16.50 15.99
CA ARG A 67 12.61 -15.08 16.39
C ARG A 67 13.00 -14.89 17.85
N ARG A 68 12.63 -15.81 18.74
CA ARG A 68 13.03 -15.78 20.16
C ARG A 68 14.53 -16.03 20.35
N GLN A 69 15.14 -16.86 19.50
CA GLN A 69 16.55 -17.23 19.62
C GLN A 69 17.49 -16.29 18.84
N ALA A 70 17.00 -15.69 17.76
CA ALA A 70 17.74 -14.69 16.98
C ALA A 70 16.82 -13.52 16.58
N PRO A 71 16.68 -12.51 17.45
CA PRO A 71 15.79 -11.38 17.19
C PRO A 71 16.24 -10.54 15.98
N ASP A 72 17.55 -10.43 15.75
CA ASP A 72 18.14 -9.53 14.75
C ASP A 72 18.44 -10.20 13.39
N CYS A 73 18.26 -11.52 13.29
CA CYS A 73 18.57 -12.24 12.05
C CYS A 73 17.42 -12.08 11.04
N PRO A 74 17.68 -11.64 9.79
CA PRO A 74 16.66 -11.57 8.76
C PRO A 74 16.23 -12.98 8.33
N ILE A 75 14.92 -13.20 8.33
CA ILE A 75 14.31 -14.50 7.99
C ILE A 75 13.65 -14.40 6.61
N LEU A 76 13.97 -15.35 5.75
CA LEU A 76 13.39 -15.55 4.43
C LEU A 76 12.63 -16.87 4.42
N VAL A 77 11.33 -16.85 4.14
CA VAL A 77 10.55 -18.09 3.99
C VAL A 77 10.49 -18.48 2.52
N TYR A 78 10.71 -19.76 2.23
CA TYR A 78 10.65 -20.36 0.91
C TYR A 78 9.54 -21.40 0.87
N ALA A 79 8.36 -20.99 0.41
CA ALA A 79 7.12 -21.77 0.46
C ALA A 79 6.66 -22.19 -0.94
N SER A 80 6.17 -23.41 -1.12
CA SER A 80 5.55 -23.87 -2.38
C SER A 80 4.06 -23.54 -2.39
N LEU A 81 3.41 -23.71 -1.24
CA LEU A 81 2.02 -23.37 -1.00
C LEU A 81 1.94 -22.26 0.06
N LYS A 82 1.04 -21.31 -0.15
CA LYS A 82 0.75 -20.25 0.81
C LYS A 82 -0.74 -19.97 0.87
N GLN A 83 -1.26 -19.84 2.09
CA GLN A 83 -2.56 -19.26 2.38
C GLN A 83 -2.35 -17.85 2.92
N TRP A 84 -3.28 -16.94 2.63
CA TRP A 84 -3.10 -15.52 2.92
C TRP A 84 -3.03 -15.26 4.43
N GLU A 85 -3.81 -16.01 5.22
CA GLU A 85 -3.85 -15.92 6.68
C GLU A 85 -2.48 -16.17 7.30
N TRP A 86 -1.78 -17.21 6.84
CA TRP A 86 -0.46 -17.57 7.37
C TRP A 86 0.67 -16.71 6.81
N GLU A 87 0.47 -16.12 5.63
CA GLU A 87 1.40 -15.15 5.06
C GLU A 87 1.44 -13.85 5.91
N GLU A 88 0.27 -13.37 6.31
CA GLU A 88 0.15 -12.20 7.20
C GLU A 88 0.81 -12.46 8.57
N GLU A 89 0.49 -13.59 9.21
CA GLU A 89 1.10 -13.97 10.49
C GLU A 89 2.63 -14.07 10.40
N ALA A 90 3.17 -14.63 9.32
CA ALA A 90 4.61 -14.70 9.11
C ALA A 90 5.24 -13.31 9.01
N TYR A 91 4.60 -12.36 8.31
CA TYR A 91 5.07 -10.97 8.26
C TYR A 91 4.97 -10.27 9.62
N LEU A 92 3.92 -10.53 10.41
CA LEU A 92 3.78 -9.98 11.76
C LEU A 92 4.86 -10.47 12.73
N LEU A 93 5.33 -11.71 12.56
CA LEU A 93 6.50 -12.25 13.27
C LEU A 93 7.82 -11.61 12.83
N GLY A 94 7.78 -10.81 11.75
CA GLY A 94 8.90 -10.07 11.21
C GLY A 94 9.79 -10.86 10.27
N VAL A 95 9.20 -11.85 9.58
CA VAL A 95 9.80 -12.41 8.36
C VAL A 95 10.04 -11.28 7.37
N THR A 96 11.25 -11.22 6.83
CA THR A 96 11.65 -10.10 5.97
C THR A 96 11.08 -10.25 4.56
N GLN A 97 10.99 -11.49 4.06
CA GLN A 97 10.42 -11.80 2.75
C GLN A 97 9.89 -13.24 2.71
N ILE A 98 8.84 -13.46 1.91
CA ILE A 98 8.29 -14.78 1.62
C ILE A 98 8.37 -15.00 0.11
N LEU A 99 9.02 -16.09 -0.30
CA LEU A 99 9.26 -16.43 -1.69
C LEU A 99 8.53 -17.72 -2.07
N THR A 100 7.75 -17.65 -3.14
CA THR A 100 7.03 -18.81 -3.67
C THR A 100 7.90 -19.63 -4.62
N LYS A 101 8.00 -20.95 -4.41
CA LYS A 101 8.71 -21.85 -5.33
C LYS A 101 7.94 -21.97 -6.66
N PRO A 102 8.62 -22.04 -7.83
CA PRO A 102 10.06 -21.96 -8.03
C PRO A 102 10.56 -20.52 -8.20
N VAL A 103 11.68 -20.18 -7.56
CA VAL A 103 12.36 -18.89 -7.75
C VAL A 103 13.57 -19.05 -8.68
N ARG A 104 13.72 -18.10 -9.61
CA ARG A 104 14.91 -18.01 -10.47
C ARG A 104 16.12 -17.63 -9.60
N GLY A 105 17.25 -18.31 -9.80
CA GLY A 105 18.44 -18.08 -8.98
C GLY A 105 18.96 -16.64 -8.93
N ARG A 106 18.76 -15.85 -10.01
CA ARG A 106 19.09 -14.42 -10.03
C ARG A 106 18.26 -13.59 -9.05
N LEU A 107 16.97 -13.89 -8.92
CA LEU A 107 16.07 -13.19 -7.99
C LEU A 107 16.44 -13.54 -6.55
N LEU A 108 16.73 -14.82 -6.28
CA LEU A 108 17.15 -15.29 -4.96
C LEU A 108 18.46 -14.61 -4.49
N ASN A 109 19.46 -14.51 -5.36
CA ASN A 109 20.70 -13.78 -5.07
C ASN A 109 20.42 -12.30 -4.75
N ALA A 110 19.62 -11.61 -5.56
CA ALA A 110 19.30 -10.20 -5.34
C ALA A 110 18.53 -9.96 -4.03
N VAL A 111 17.64 -10.87 -3.65
CA VAL A 111 16.91 -10.82 -2.37
C VAL A 111 17.88 -11.05 -1.21
N LEU A 112 18.71 -12.09 -1.26
CA LEU A 112 19.68 -12.39 -0.21
C LEU A 112 20.71 -11.27 -0.03
N ASP A 113 21.20 -10.67 -1.11
CA ASP A 113 22.11 -9.52 -1.06
C ASP A 113 21.44 -8.34 -0.33
N ARG A 114 20.16 -8.05 -0.64
CA ARG A 114 19.40 -6.97 0.03
C ARG A 114 19.14 -7.27 1.50
N LEU A 115 18.84 -8.52 1.84
CA LEU A 115 18.59 -8.95 3.22
C LEU A 115 19.84 -8.76 4.07
N CYS A 116 20.98 -9.24 3.57
CA CYS A 116 22.23 -9.11 4.29
C CYS A 116 22.70 -7.64 4.40
N GLN A 117 22.46 -6.80 3.37
CA GLN A 117 22.76 -5.36 3.45
C GLN A 117 21.86 -4.61 4.45
N SER A 118 20.60 -5.03 4.60
CA SER A 118 19.67 -4.44 5.56
C SER A 118 20.03 -4.81 7.00
N ALA A 119 20.52 -6.04 7.23
CA ALA A 119 21.02 -6.48 8.52
C ALA A 119 22.25 -5.68 8.98
N GLU A 120 23.22 -5.46 8.08
CA GLU A 120 24.42 -4.66 8.37
C GLU A 120 24.11 -3.19 8.74
N ARG A 121 23.03 -2.61 8.20
CA ARG A 121 22.61 -1.22 8.50
C ARG A 121 21.90 -1.05 9.84
N THR A 122 21.46 -2.15 10.46
CA THR A 122 20.76 -2.13 11.74
C THR A 122 21.74 -2.19 12.92
N ALA A 123 23.04 -2.40 12.67
CA ALA A 123 24.08 -2.21 13.68
C ALA A 123 24.15 -0.72 14.09
N PRO A 124 24.01 -0.38 15.38
CA PRO A 124 23.99 1.01 15.82
C PRO A 124 25.35 1.66 15.62
N ALA A 125 25.44 2.59 14.66
CA ALA A 125 26.56 3.49 14.54
C ALA A 125 26.63 4.41 15.78
N PRO A 126 27.80 4.69 16.35
CA PRO A 126 27.93 5.57 17.51
C PRO A 126 27.48 6.99 17.12
N ILE A 127 26.48 7.49 17.85
CA ILE A 127 25.89 8.81 17.69
C ILE A 127 26.93 9.86 18.12
N LEU A 128 27.64 10.44 17.14
CA LEU A 128 28.29 11.74 17.35
C LEU A 128 27.23 12.82 17.10
N ALA A 129 26.77 13.41 18.20
CA ALA A 129 25.83 14.51 18.22
C ALA A 129 26.38 15.72 17.43
N SER A 130 25.54 16.30 16.58
CA SER A 130 25.71 17.65 16.05
C SER A 130 24.35 18.36 16.06
N PRO A 131 24.31 19.66 16.40
CA PRO A 131 23.08 20.35 16.74
C PRO A 131 22.26 20.72 15.51
N SER A 132 20.96 20.62 15.69
CA SER A 132 19.89 20.85 14.73
C SER A 132 19.84 22.29 14.18
N ARG A 133 19.75 22.41 12.85
CA ARG A 133 19.15 23.56 12.16
C ARG A 133 17.87 23.09 11.44
N PRO A 134 16.78 23.87 11.45
CA PRO A 134 15.60 23.55 10.66
C PRO A 134 15.81 24.09 9.24
N SER A 135 15.93 23.19 8.27
CA SER A 135 15.83 23.52 6.85
C SER A 135 14.85 22.57 6.20
N ASP A 136 13.78 23.14 5.67
CA ASP A 136 12.92 22.57 4.65
C ASP A 136 13.76 21.84 3.58
N SER A 137 13.58 20.54 3.48
CA SER A 137 13.85 19.79 2.25
C SER A 137 13.19 18.41 2.35
N THR A 138 12.06 18.29 1.65
CA THR A 138 11.38 17.05 1.32
C THR A 138 12.36 16.10 0.62
N PRO A 139 12.48 14.81 1.03
CA PRO A 139 13.22 13.82 0.25
C PRO A 139 12.38 13.36 -0.95
N PRO A 140 12.97 13.13 -2.14
CA PRO A 140 12.29 12.47 -3.23
C PRO A 140 12.25 10.95 -2.95
N GLU A 141 11.05 10.40 -2.72
CA GLU A 141 10.85 8.94 -2.70
C GLU A 141 11.10 8.36 -4.10
N PRO A 142 11.94 7.33 -4.25
CA PRO A 142 12.04 6.60 -5.51
C PRO A 142 10.96 5.51 -5.58
N ALA A 143 10.12 5.60 -6.61
CA ALA A 143 9.61 4.48 -7.41
C ALA A 143 8.77 3.36 -6.73
N ARG A 144 7.91 3.66 -5.73
CA ARG A 144 6.83 2.74 -5.29
C ARG A 144 5.47 2.93 -5.99
N ALA A 145 5.38 3.89 -6.92
CA ALA A 145 4.12 4.24 -7.57
C ALA A 145 3.47 3.15 -8.46
N PRO A 146 4.20 2.35 -9.28
CA PRO A 146 3.52 1.63 -10.36
C PRO A 146 2.68 0.42 -9.89
N VAL A 147 3.04 -0.23 -8.78
CA VAL A 147 2.33 -1.44 -8.30
C VAL A 147 0.99 -1.07 -7.66
N ARG A 148 0.96 0.00 -6.84
CA ARG A 148 -0.28 0.53 -6.28
C ARG A 148 -1.22 1.03 -7.37
N THR A 149 -0.70 1.66 -8.43
CA THR A 149 -1.55 2.08 -9.56
C THR A 149 -2.19 0.89 -10.27
N LEU A 150 -1.50 -0.24 -10.39
CA LEU A 150 -2.04 -1.44 -11.03
C LEU A 150 -3.04 -2.21 -10.16
N GLU A 151 -2.82 -2.26 -8.84
CA GLU A 151 -3.80 -2.80 -7.87
C GLU A 151 -5.07 -1.94 -7.85
N VAL A 152 -4.91 -0.62 -7.77
CA VAL A 152 -6.02 0.33 -7.93
C VAL A 152 -6.72 0.12 -9.27
N LEU A 153 -6.02 0.02 -10.40
CA LEU A 153 -6.67 -0.25 -11.70
C LEU A 153 -7.43 -1.60 -11.73
N ARG A 154 -6.94 -2.62 -11.02
CA ARG A 154 -7.62 -3.92 -10.89
C ARG A 154 -8.89 -3.81 -10.03
N ASP A 155 -8.85 -3.08 -8.92
CA ASP A 155 -10.04 -2.88 -8.07
C ASP A 155 -11.12 -2.07 -8.81
N PHE A 156 -10.68 -1.11 -9.62
CA PHE A 156 -11.56 -0.33 -10.50
C PHE A 156 -12.15 -1.16 -11.65
N SER A 157 -11.51 -2.27 -12.07
CA SER A 157 -12.10 -3.19 -13.05
C SER A 157 -13.38 -3.85 -12.54
N GLY A 158 -13.49 -4.05 -11.22
CA GLY A 158 -14.70 -4.55 -10.58
C GLY A 158 -15.87 -3.56 -10.66
N ILE A 159 -15.60 -2.25 -10.61
CA ILE A 159 -16.62 -1.20 -10.76
C ILE A 159 -17.27 -1.25 -12.16
N LEU A 160 -16.48 -1.58 -13.19
CA LEU A 160 -16.97 -1.64 -14.58
C LEU A 160 -18.01 -2.75 -14.80
N THR A 161 -18.10 -3.74 -13.89
CA THR A 161 -19.17 -4.75 -13.88
C THR A 161 -20.56 -4.10 -13.71
N HIS A 162 -20.63 -2.92 -13.07
CA HIS A 162 -21.85 -2.15 -12.89
C HIS A 162 -22.04 -1.04 -13.94
N SER A 163 -21.29 -1.07 -15.06
CA SER A 163 -21.29 -0.03 -16.11
C SER A 163 -22.67 0.30 -16.70
N LEU A 164 -23.66 -0.59 -16.56
CA LEU A 164 -25.03 -0.37 -17.06
C LEU A 164 -25.91 0.46 -16.11
N CYS A 165 -25.45 0.75 -14.89
CA CYS A 165 -26.18 1.57 -13.91
C CYS A 165 -25.25 2.63 -13.33
N SER A 166 -25.38 3.87 -13.81
CA SER A 166 -24.54 5.02 -13.40
C SER A 166 -24.59 5.27 -11.89
N GLU A 167 -25.74 5.10 -11.26
CA GLU A 167 -25.91 5.32 -9.83
C GLU A 167 -25.19 4.25 -8.99
N ALA A 168 -25.33 2.97 -9.36
CA ALA A 168 -24.62 1.87 -8.69
C ALA A 168 -23.10 1.96 -8.87
N LEU A 169 -22.66 2.36 -10.07
CA LEU A 169 -21.26 2.61 -10.38
C LEU A 169 -20.68 3.72 -9.51
N LEU A 170 -21.36 4.87 -9.40
CA LEU A 170 -20.89 5.99 -8.59
C LEU A 170 -20.85 5.64 -7.10
N ARG A 171 -21.82 4.88 -6.59
CA ARG A 171 -21.80 4.39 -5.20
C ARG A 171 -20.62 3.45 -4.95
N GLN A 172 -20.38 2.48 -5.84
CA GLN A 172 -19.25 1.56 -5.69
C GLN A 172 -17.90 2.28 -5.79
N PHE A 173 -17.80 3.26 -6.69
CA PHE A 173 -16.62 4.11 -6.81
C PHE A 173 -16.36 4.91 -5.53
N LEU A 174 -17.39 5.51 -4.92
CA LEU A 174 -17.24 6.26 -3.68
C LEU A 174 -16.82 5.37 -2.49
N LEU A 175 -17.29 4.12 -2.46
CA LEU A 175 -16.88 3.15 -1.43
C LEU A 175 -15.39 2.82 -1.53
N LEU A 176 -14.90 2.56 -2.74
CA LEU A 176 -13.48 2.30 -2.98
C LEU A 176 -12.62 3.54 -2.72
N LEU A 177 -13.12 4.74 -3.09
CA LEU A 177 -12.43 5.99 -2.79
C LEU A 177 -12.28 6.21 -1.27
N ARG A 178 -13.30 5.82 -0.48
CA ARG A 178 -13.22 5.82 0.99
C ARG A 178 -12.17 4.84 1.51
N GLU A 179 -12.08 3.64 0.94
CA GLU A 179 -11.10 2.64 1.35
C GLU A 179 -9.66 3.11 1.07
N ILE A 180 -9.44 3.72 -0.11
CA ILE A 180 -8.12 4.18 -0.55
C ILE A 180 -7.68 5.46 0.17
N LEU A 181 -8.57 6.46 0.27
CA LEU A 181 -8.23 7.78 0.82
C LEU A 181 -8.61 7.94 2.30
N GLY A 182 -9.31 6.99 2.90
CA GLY A 182 -9.81 7.08 4.28
C GLY A 182 -10.88 8.16 4.49
N VAL A 183 -11.53 8.63 3.42
CA VAL A 183 -12.50 9.74 3.49
C VAL A 183 -13.88 9.29 3.97
N ASN A 184 -14.39 9.90 5.03
CA ASN A 184 -15.72 9.57 5.57
C ASN A 184 -16.88 10.23 4.83
N ARG A 185 -16.60 11.32 4.09
CA ARG A 185 -17.60 12.09 3.35
C ARG A 185 -17.08 12.43 1.97
N ALA A 186 -17.85 12.13 0.94
CA ALA A 186 -17.53 12.44 -0.44
C ALA A 186 -18.81 12.65 -1.24
N ALA A 187 -18.80 13.59 -2.19
CA ALA A 187 -19.87 13.81 -3.15
C ALA A 187 -19.28 14.05 -4.54
N ILE A 188 -19.97 13.54 -5.55
CA ILE A 188 -19.62 13.72 -6.96
C ILE A 188 -20.71 14.59 -7.59
N PHE A 189 -20.27 15.70 -8.18
CA PHE A 189 -21.12 16.63 -8.89
C PHE A 189 -20.85 16.50 -10.38
N LEU A 190 -21.90 16.25 -11.16
CA LEU A 190 -21.83 16.12 -12.61
C LEU A 190 -22.63 17.23 -13.28
N ARG A 191 -22.21 17.62 -14.49
CA ARG A 191 -23.04 18.46 -15.36
C ARG A 191 -24.29 17.67 -15.74
N ALA A 192 -25.45 18.30 -15.67
CA ALA A 192 -26.66 17.69 -16.21
C ALA A 192 -26.42 17.44 -17.72
N PRO A 193 -26.80 16.26 -18.25
CA PRO A 193 -26.77 16.06 -19.69
C PRO A 193 -27.72 17.09 -20.34
N PRO A 194 -27.37 17.63 -21.52
CA PRO A 194 -28.29 18.50 -22.25
C PRO A 194 -29.60 17.72 -22.47
N CYS A 195 -30.71 18.34 -22.09
CA CYS A 195 -32.04 17.74 -22.18
C CYS A 195 -32.27 17.14 -23.59
N PRO A 196 -32.87 15.94 -23.73
CA PRO A 196 -33.18 15.38 -25.03
C PRO A 196 -34.05 16.33 -25.86
N LEU A 197 -33.78 16.38 -27.18
CA LEU A 197 -34.45 17.24 -28.16
C LEU A 197 -35.96 17.40 -27.89
N GLY A 198 -36.42 18.63 -27.62
CA GLY A 198 -37.85 18.98 -27.63
C GLY A 198 -38.35 19.91 -26.51
N VAL A 199 -37.55 20.18 -25.49
CA VAL A 199 -37.93 21.10 -24.39
C VAL A 199 -37.25 22.47 -24.61
N PRO A 200 -37.96 23.60 -24.51
CA PRO A 200 -37.33 24.92 -24.65
C PRO A 200 -36.23 25.08 -23.60
N PRO A 201 -35.06 25.64 -23.96
CA PRO A 201 -33.95 25.79 -23.03
C PRO A 201 -34.38 26.72 -21.90
N GLY A 202 -34.51 26.15 -20.71
CA GLY A 202 -34.52 26.92 -19.47
C GLY A 202 -33.20 27.69 -19.30
N PRO A 203 -33.12 28.62 -18.34
CA PRO A 203 -31.89 29.37 -18.06
C PRO A 203 -30.70 28.42 -17.89
N PRO A 204 -29.45 28.85 -18.17
CA PRO A 204 -28.33 27.98 -18.54
C PRO A 204 -27.98 26.94 -17.46
N GLU A 205 -28.66 25.79 -17.49
CA GLU A 205 -28.39 24.62 -16.65
C GLU A 205 -27.00 24.03 -16.95
N ASP A 206 -26.44 24.34 -18.13
CA ASP A 206 -25.05 24.02 -18.54
C ASP A 206 -23.98 24.58 -17.58
N ARG A 207 -24.35 25.55 -16.74
CA ARG A 207 -23.46 26.23 -15.79
C ARG A 207 -23.64 25.73 -14.35
N ARG A 208 -24.41 24.67 -14.13
CA ARG A 208 -24.64 24.08 -12.80
C ARG A 208 -24.24 22.60 -12.75
N LEU A 209 -23.73 22.18 -11.61
CA LEU A 209 -23.38 20.79 -11.33
C LEU A 209 -24.36 20.24 -10.28
N ARG A 210 -24.98 19.11 -10.59
CA ARG A 210 -25.91 18.40 -9.69
C ARG A 210 -25.19 17.24 -9.02
N ALA A 211 -25.54 16.97 -7.76
CA ALA A 211 -25.00 15.82 -7.05
C ALA A 211 -25.48 14.52 -7.71
N ALA A 212 -24.56 13.76 -8.29
CA ALA A 212 -24.83 12.48 -8.94
C ALA A 212 -24.66 11.29 -7.99
N GLY A 213 -23.90 11.47 -6.92
CA GLY A 213 -23.70 10.47 -5.89
C GLY A 213 -23.01 11.07 -4.68
N ALA A 214 -23.35 10.59 -3.49
CA ALA A 214 -22.67 10.99 -2.28
C ALA A 214 -22.64 9.87 -1.25
N GLN A 215 -21.67 9.98 -0.36
CA GLN A 215 -21.43 9.05 0.71
C GLN A 215 -21.10 9.83 1.98
N GLY A 216 -21.77 9.52 3.09
CA GLY A 216 -21.58 10.21 4.38
C GLY A 216 -22.17 11.62 4.47
N ILE A 217 -22.94 12.05 3.46
CA ILE A 217 -23.67 13.33 3.41
C ILE A 217 -25.17 13.03 3.33
N ASN A 218 -26.00 13.86 3.97
CA ASN A 218 -27.45 13.66 3.97
C ASN A 218 -28.00 13.83 2.53
N PRO A 219 -28.70 12.82 1.96
CA PRO A 219 -29.23 12.89 0.60
C PRO A 219 -30.24 14.03 0.42
N GLY A 220 -31.04 14.36 1.44
CA GLY A 220 -32.02 15.45 1.35
C GLY A 220 -31.39 16.85 1.26
N LEU A 221 -30.13 17.00 1.66
CA LEU A 221 -29.38 18.24 1.44
C LEU A 221 -28.90 18.35 -0.01
N LEU A 222 -28.54 17.23 -0.62
CA LEU A 222 -27.97 17.17 -1.97
C LEU A 222 -29.03 17.29 -3.08
N GLU A 223 -30.28 16.91 -2.80
CA GLU A 223 -31.41 17.10 -3.73
C GLU A 223 -31.70 18.58 -4.03
N HIS A 224 -31.30 19.49 -3.12
CA HIS A 224 -31.53 20.93 -3.23
C HIS A 224 -30.23 21.75 -3.33
N PHE A 225 -29.08 21.07 -3.45
CA PHE A 225 -27.76 21.71 -3.47
C PHE A 225 -27.08 21.48 -4.82
N GLU A 226 -26.83 22.58 -5.53
CA GLU A 226 -26.16 22.61 -6.84
C GLU A 226 -24.92 23.50 -6.77
N LEU A 227 -23.82 23.07 -7.40
CA LEU A 227 -22.62 23.90 -7.51
C LEU A 227 -22.68 24.73 -8.80
N SER A 228 -22.34 26.01 -8.69
CA SER A 228 -22.22 26.91 -9.85
C SER A 228 -20.85 26.73 -10.51
N LEU A 229 -20.79 26.81 -11.84
CA LEU A 229 -19.54 26.87 -12.62
C LEU A 229 -19.03 28.32 -12.80
N GLU A 230 -19.78 29.31 -12.33
CA GLU A 230 -19.39 30.73 -12.39
C GLU A 230 -18.83 31.23 -11.06
N SER A 231 -19.36 30.74 -9.94
CA SER A 231 -18.98 31.17 -8.59
C SER A 231 -18.82 29.96 -7.65
N GLY A 232 -18.32 30.19 -6.44
CA GLY A 232 -18.13 29.13 -5.46
C GLY A 232 -17.06 28.10 -5.84
N ILE A 233 -17.16 26.92 -5.22
CA ILE A 233 -16.24 25.79 -5.39
C ILE A 233 -16.23 25.32 -6.85
N GLY A 234 -17.41 25.18 -7.47
CA GLY A 234 -17.51 24.71 -8.85
C GLY A 234 -16.85 25.68 -9.85
N GLY A 235 -17.00 26.99 -9.66
CA GLY A 235 -16.36 27.99 -10.51
C GLY A 235 -14.84 28.04 -10.34
N PHE A 236 -14.34 27.84 -9.13
CA PHE A 236 -12.91 27.79 -8.88
C PHE A 236 -12.26 26.55 -9.50
N VAL A 237 -12.83 25.36 -9.26
CA VAL A 237 -12.32 24.10 -9.84
C VAL A 237 -12.40 24.15 -11.36
N HIS A 238 -13.44 24.74 -11.94
CA HIS A 238 -13.57 24.89 -13.38
C HIS A 238 -12.52 25.84 -13.99
N ARG A 239 -12.22 26.97 -13.34
CA ARG A 239 -11.22 27.95 -13.83
C ARG A 239 -9.78 27.51 -13.62
N GLN A 240 -9.48 26.93 -12.45
CA GLN A 240 -8.11 26.66 -12.04
C GLN A 240 -7.69 25.20 -12.24
N GLY A 241 -8.64 24.25 -12.25
CA GLY A 241 -8.34 22.82 -12.42
C GLY A 241 -7.44 22.24 -11.33
N ARG A 242 -7.45 22.83 -10.13
CA ARG A 242 -6.60 22.44 -9.00
C ARG A 242 -7.44 21.99 -7.81
N ILE A 243 -6.84 21.14 -6.98
CA ILE A 243 -7.42 20.68 -5.72
C ILE A 243 -7.55 21.89 -4.79
N LEU A 244 -8.77 22.18 -4.36
CA LEU A 244 -9.08 23.26 -3.43
C LEU A 244 -9.20 22.70 -2.02
N ARG A 245 -8.54 23.34 -1.05
CA ARG A 245 -8.63 22.98 0.36
C ARG A 245 -9.34 24.09 1.12
N ARG A 246 -10.21 23.75 2.08
CA ARG A 246 -10.90 24.72 2.94
C ARG A 246 -9.92 25.69 3.65
N ALA A 247 -8.70 25.23 3.95
CA ALA A 247 -7.69 26.03 4.62
C ALA A 247 -6.91 26.99 3.70
N SER A 248 -7.12 26.93 2.38
CA SER A 248 -6.37 27.76 1.43
C SER A 248 -6.87 29.22 1.45
N ASP A 249 -5.98 30.15 1.10
CA ASP A 249 -6.30 31.58 1.12
C ASP A 249 -7.37 31.95 0.08
N GLU A 250 -7.45 31.20 -1.02
CA GLU A 250 -8.49 31.36 -2.04
C GLU A 250 -9.87 30.96 -1.51
N ALA A 251 -9.96 29.85 -0.77
CA ALA A 251 -11.20 29.43 -0.11
C ALA A 251 -11.61 30.39 1.01
N ARG A 252 -10.65 31.13 1.60
CA ARG A 252 -10.93 32.14 2.63
C ARG A 252 -11.38 33.48 2.07
N ALA A 253 -10.93 33.82 0.86
CA ALA A 253 -11.27 35.07 0.20
C ALA A 253 -12.73 35.11 -0.27
N ASP A 254 -13.31 33.96 -0.64
CA ASP A 254 -14.68 33.86 -1.16
C ASP A 254 -15.66 33.30 -0.11
N ARG A 255 -16.65 34.12 0.27
CA ARG A 255 -17.68 33.75 1.26
C ARG A 255 -18.64 32.68 0.73
N GLU A 256 -18.84 32.57 -0.58
CA GLU A 256 -19.68 31.51 -1.15
C GLU A 256 -19.00 30.15 -0.98
N MET A 257 -17.69 30.08 -1.26
CA MET A 257 -16.90 28.85 -1.11
C MET A 257 -16.89 28.35 0.33
N GLN A 258 -16.74 29.25 1.32
CA GLN A 258 -16.79 28.88 2.73
C GLN A 258 -18.14 28.27 3.13
N LYS A 259 -19.24 28.88 2.69
CA LYS A 259 -20.59 28.37 2.98
C LYS A 259 -20.80 27.01 2.33
N GLU A 260 -20.34 26.80 1.11
CA GLU A 260 -20.45 25.52 0.42
C GLU A 260 -19.64 24.42 1.13
N PHE A 261 -18.41 24.71 1.58
CA PHE A 261 -17.62 23.77 2.39
C PHE A 261 -18.27 23.45 3.74
N GLU A 262 -18.92 24.42 4.37
CA GLU A 262 -19.65 24.21 5.63
C GLU A 262 -20.91 23.38 5.45
N LEU A 263 -21.69 23.65 4.41
CA LEU A 263 -22.92 22.91 4.08
C LEU A 263 -22.62 21.46 3.71
N LEU A 264 -21.56 21.23 2.94
CA LEU A 264 -21.13 19.88 2.58
C LEU A 264 -20.37 19.18 3.72
N GLY A 265 -19.85 19.94 4.68
CA GLY A 265 -18.99 19.44 5.75
C GLY A 265 -17.72 18.78 5.21
N THR A 266 -17.21 19.26 4.09
CA THR A 266 -16.01 18.76 3.40
C THR A 266 -14.81 19.68 3.63
N GLN A 267 -13.61 19.14 3.47
CA GLN A 267 -12.35 19.89 3.64
C GLN A 267 -11.59 20.09 2.32
N VAL A 268 -11.94 19.30 1.30
CA VAL A 268 -11.25 19.24 0.01
C VAL A 268 -12.30 19.14 -1.10
N ALA A 269 -12.08 19.86 -2.20
CA ALA A 269 -12.88 19.84 -3.41
C ALA A 269 -12.01 19.84 -4.67
#